data_AF-A0A6L9KPN6-F1
#
_entry.id   AF-A0A6L9KPN6-F1
#
_cell.length_a   1.000
_cell.length_b   1.000
_cell.length_c   1.000
_cell.angle_alpha   90.00
_cell.angle_beta   90.00
_cell.angle_gamma   90.00
#
_symmetry.space_group_name_H-M   'P 1'
#
loop_
_entity.id
_entity.type
_entity.pdbx_description
1 polymer ?
#
loop_
_entity_poly.entity_id
_entity_poly.type
_entity_poly.pdbx_seq_one_letter_code
_entity_poly.pdbx_strand_id
1 'polypeptide(L)'
;MRHALHRQITCAGTLLLALAWPLGANASAQLALDQGCYSCHGANLRAEAPSFERLAQKLANYKGDAAAQKEFVDKYRAGEMFGHIDAHERLSSNSAKALVHWLAEGAH
;
A
#
# COMPACT_ATOMS: atom_id res chain seq x y z
N MET A 1 1.28 58.28 28.81
CA MET A 1 2.02 57.12 29.36
C MET A 1 0.97 56.02 29.59
N ARG A 2 0.93 54.99 28.73
CA ARG A 2 1.46 53.62 29.00
C ARG A 2 0.63 52.93 30.11
N HIS A 3 -0.14 51.85 29.96
CA HIS A 3 -0.15 50.68 29.08
C HIS A 3 -1.59 50.11 29.03
N ALA A 4 -2.16 49.93 27.83
CA ALA A 4 -2.39 48.62 27.19
C ALA A 4 -3.39 47.70 27.92
N LEU A 5 -4.68 47.84 27.57
CA LEU A 5 -5.65 46.74 27.54
C LEU A 5 -5.11 45.68 26.58
N HIS A 6 -4.51 44.60 27.08
CA HIS A 6 -4.29 43.40 26.31
C HIS A 6 -4.97 42.21 26.99
N ARG A 7 -6.28 42.16 26.71
CA ARG A 7 -7.08 40.97 26.41
C ARG A 7 -6.19 39.78 26.03
N GLN A 8 -5.84 38.98 27.04
CA GLN A 8 -5.25 37.66 26.82
C GLN A 8 -6.36 36.74 26.33
N ILE A 9 -6.55 36.73 25.01
CA ILE A 9 -7.30 35.67 24.35
C ILE A 9 -6.41 34.44 24.50
N THR A 10 -6.78 33.56 25.42
CA THR A 10 -6.26 32.20 25.51
C THR A 10 -6.67 31.46 24.23
N CYS A 11 -5.87 31.58 23.18
CA CYS A 11 -5.88 30.62 22.08
C CYS A 11 -5.21 29.34 22.58
N ALA A 12 -5.97 28.54 23.33
CA ALA A 12 -5.66 27.12 23.51
C ALA A 12 -5.86 26.44 22.15
N GLY A 13 -4.86 26.57 21.28
CA GLY A 13 -4.78 25.82 20.03
C GLY A 13 -4.51 24.37 20.37
N THR A 14 -5.55 23.55 20.41
CA THR A 14 -5.46 22.10 20.48
C THR A 14 -4.85 21.59 19.17
N LEU A 15 -3.53 21.56 19.11
CA LEU A 15 -2.79 20.98 18.00
C LEU A 15 -2.78 19.45 18.15
N LEU A 16 -3.91 18.82 17.83
CA LEU A 16 -3.99 17.37 17.60
C LEU A 16 -3.36 17.07 16.24
N LEU A 17 -2.04 16.93 16.19
CA LEU A 17 -1.39 16.31 15.03
C LEU A 17 -1.85 14.85 14.96
N ALA A 18 -2.52 14.53 13.86
CA ALA A 18 -2.93 13.19 13.47
C ALA A 18 -1.71 12.26 13.43
N LEU A 19 -1.61 11.37 14.41
CA LEU A 19 -0.79 10.16 14.34
C LEU A 19 -1.51 9.13 13.46
N ALA A 20 -1.56 9.38 12.15
CA ALA A 20 -2.11 8.45 11.17
C ALA A 20 -0.96 7.87 10.31
N TRP A 21 -0.07 7.09 10.93
CA TRP A 21 0.97 6.28 10.26
C TRP A 21 1.33 5.08 11.17
N PRO A 22 1.61 3.85 10.68
CA PRO A 22 1.23 3.19 9.43
C PRO A 22 0.45 1.89 9.77
N LEU A 23 -0.79 1.99 10.26
CA LEU A 23 -1.58 0.78 10.57
C LEU A 23 -1.89 -0.06 9.32
N GLY A 24 -2.01 0.60 8.16
CA GLY A 24 -2.27 -0.06 6.86
C GLY A 24 -1.08 -0.84 6.29
N ALA A 25 0.15 -0.42 6.60
CA ALA A 25 1.38 -1.07 6.15
C ALA A 25 1.53 -2.49 6.73
N ASN A 26 1.47 -2.59 8.06
CA ASN A 26 1.53 -3.89 8.76
C ASN A 26 0.37 -4.81 8.37
N ALA A 27 -0.83 -4.26 8.17
CA ALA A 27 -1.98 -5.03 7.71
C ALA A 27 -1.78 -5.62 6.30
N SER A 28 -1.05 -4.92 5.44
CA SER A 28 -0.82 -5.35 4.06
C SER A 28 0.30 -6.40 3.96
N ALA A 29 1.35 -6.28 4.78
CA ALA A 29 2.36 -7.32 4.92
C ALA A 29 1.75 -8.62 5.49
N GLN A 30 0.88 -8.52 6.50
CA GLN A 30 0.13 -9.67 7.03
C GLN A 30 -0.81 -10.25 5.97
N LEU A 31 -1.54 -9.41 5.23
CA LEU A 31 -2.36 -9.87 4.13
C LEU A 31 -1.54 -10.63 3.08
N ALA A 32 -0.34 -10.17 2.73
CA ALA A 32 0.55 -10.88 1.81
C ALA A 32 0.99 -12.25 2.35
N LEU A 33 1.21 -12.37 3.67
CA LEU A 33 1.45 -13.67 4.33
C LEU A 33 0.21 -14.56 4.23
N ASP A 34 -0.97 -14.05 4.59
CA ASP A 34 -2.22 -14.81 4.63
C ASP A 34 -2.68 -15.27 3.23
N GLN A 35 -2.39 -14.47 2.20
CA GLN A 35 -2.65 -14.85 0.79
C GLN A 35 -1.54 -15.73 0.19
N GLY A 36 -0.53 -16.10 0.97
CA GLY A 36 0.53 -17.02 0.56
C GLY A 36 1.57 -16.43 -0.39
N CYS A 37 1.61 -15.10 -0.57
CA CYS A 37 2.53 -14.41 -1.48
C CYS A 37 4.00 -14.74 -1.20
N TYR A 38 4.34 -14.97 0.07
CA TYR A 38 5.69 -15.32 0.52
C TYR A 38 6.20 -16.68 0.04
N SER A 39 5.32 -17.54 -0.49
CA SER A 39 5.70 -18.83 -1.07
C SER A 39 6.47 -18.68 -2.38
N CYS A 40 6.33 -17.53 -3.04
CA CYS A 40 7.00 -17.23 -4.32
C CYS A 40 7.82 -15.92 -4.25
N HIS A 41 7.31 -14.92 -3.54
CA HIS A 41 7.91 -13.58 -3.44
C HIS A 41 8.54 -13.39 -2.06
N GLY A 42 9.83 -13.07 -1.95
CA GLY A 42 10.47 -12.89 -0.65
C GLY A 42 11.98 -12.96 -0.72
N ALA A 43 12.63 -13.34 0.38
CA ALA A 43 14.07 -13.55 0.40
C ALA A 43 14.50 -14.77 -0.43
N ASN A 44 13.68 -15.84 -0.42
CA ASN A 44 13.89 -17.04 -1.21
C ASN A 44 12.89 -17.07 -2.36
N LEU A 45 13.30 -16.56 -3.53
CA LEU A 45 12.45 -16.46 -4.70
C LEU A 45 12.19 -17.83 -5.33
N ARG A 46 10.94 -18.08 -5.75
CA ARG A 46 10.61 -19.26 -6.55
C ARG A 46 10.77 -18.93 -8.03
N ALA A 47 11.67 -19.64 -8.70
CA ALA A 47 11.94 -19.48 -10.13
C ALA A 47 12.19 -18.00 -10.50
N GLU A 48 11.41 -17.44 -11.42
CA GLU A 48 11.56 -16.06 -11.92
C GLU A 48 10.69 -15.04 -11.17
N ALA A 49 10.07 -15.43 -10.05
CA ALA A 49 9.24 -14.52 -9.27
C ALA A 49 10.08 -13.35 -8.72
N PRO A 50 9.68 -12.08 -8.92
CA PRO A 50 10.41 -10.93 -8.39
C PRO A 50 10.30 -10.84 -6.86
N SER A 51 11.31 -10.25 -6.21
CA SER A 51 11.21 -9.86 -4.79
C SER A 51 10.14 -8.78 -4.59
N PHE A 52 9.67 -8.63 -3.34
CA PHE A 52 8.77 -7.54 -2.97
C PHE A 52 9.38 -6.16 -3.25
N GLU A 53 10.69 -6.00 -3.02
CA GLU A 53 11.41 -4.77 -3.38
C GLU A 53 11.33 -4.50 -4.89
N ARG A 54 11.56 -5.53 -5.72
CA ARG A 54 11.50 -5.39 -7.17
C ARG A 54 10.08 -5.13 -7.66
N LEU A 55 9.07 -5.71 -7.02
CA LEU A 55 7.67 -5.41 -7.27
C LEU A 55 7.35 -3.95 -6.92
N ALA A 56 7.76 -3.48 -5.74
CA ALA A 56 7.54 -2.11 -5.31
C ALA A 56 8.17 -1.10 -6.28
N GLN A 57 9.41 -1.34 -6.72
CA GLN A 57 10.06 -0.53 -7.74
C GLN A 57 9.27 -0.48 -9.06
N LYS A 58 8.72 -1.62 -9.50
CA LYS A 58 7.91 -1.69 -10.72
C LYS A 58 6.57 -0.96 -10.56
N LEU A 59 5.92 -1.12 -9.41
CA LEU A 59 4.58 -0.57 -9.15
C LEU A 59 4.61 0.89 -8.68
N ALA A 60 5.77 1.45 -8.32
CA ALA A 60 5.93 2.86 -7.97
C ALA A 60 5.43 3.82 -9.06
N ASN A 61 5.45 3.41 -10.34
CA ASN A 61 4.91 4.18 -11.46
C ASN A 61 3.38 4.40 -11.36
N TYR A 62 2.68 3.59 -10.57
CA TYR A 62 1.24 3.70 -10.33
C TYR A 62 0.91 4.40 -9.01
N LYS A 63 1.90 4.91 -8.28
CA LYS A 63 1.70 5.58 -7.00
C LYS A 63 0.78 6.79 -7.16
N GLY A 64 -0.26 6.87 -6.33
CA GLY A 64 -1.27 7.93 -6.40
C GLY A 64 -2.28 7.82 -7.56
N ASP A 65 -2.11 6.88 -8.50
CA ASP A 65 -3.06 6.65 -9.60
C ASP A 65 -3.96 5.44 -9.31
N ALA A 66 -5.07 5.71 -8.63
CA ALA A 66 -6.05 4.68 -8.27
C ALA A 66 -6.71 4.01 -9.49
N ALA A 67 -6.84 4.72 -10.61
CA ALA A 67 -7.45 4.18 -11.82
C ALA A 67 -6.51 3.18 -12.50
N ALA A 68 -5.23 3.54 -12.65
CA ALA A 68 -4.23 2.63 -13.21
C ALA A 68 -3.99 1.41 -12.30
N GLN A 69 -3.97 1.59 -10.98
CA GLN A 69 -3.91 0.46 -10.04
C GLN A 69 -5.11 -0.48 -10.19
N LYS A 70 -6.32 0.06 -10.37
CA LYS A 70 -7.52 -0.75 -10.61
C LYS A 70 -7.41 -1.54 -11.91
N GLU A 71 -7.01 -0.90 -13.00
CA GLU A 71 -6.83 -1.56 -14.30
C GLU A 71 -5.78 -2.68 -14.21
N PHE A 72 -4.66 -2.43 -13.52
CA PHE A 72 -3.65 -3.44 -13.23
C PHE A 72 -4.26 -4.64 -12.49
N VAL A 73 -5.01 -4.40 -11.41
CA VAL A 73 -5.66 -5.48 -10.63
C VAL A 73 -6.63 -6.30 -11.48
N ASP A 74 -7.43 -5.65 -12.34
CA ASP A 74 -8.41 -6.34 -13.16
C ASP A 74 -7.70 -7.31 -14.14
N LYS A 75 -6.69 -6.84 -14.87
CA LYS A 75 -5.88 -7.67 -15.77
C LYS A 75 -5.11 -8.76 -15.03
N TYR A 76 -4.60 -8.45 -13.84
CA TYR A 76 -3.82 -9.37 -13.01
C TYR A 76 -4.65 -10.57 -12.57
N ARG A 77 -5.89 -10.31 -12.15
CA ARG A 77 -6.83 -11.35 -11.71
C ARG A 77 -7.44 -12.13 -12.86
N ALA A 78 -7.49 -11.55 -14.06
CA ALA A 78 -7.96 -12.24 -15.26
C ALA A 78 -6.94 -13.22 -15.85
N GLY A 79 -5.71 -13.29 -15.30
CA GLY A 79 -4.65 -14.16 -15.80
C GLY A 79 -4.01 -13.68 -17.11
N GLU A 80 -4.44 -12.51 -17.61
CA GLU A 80 -3.90 -11.87 -18.82
C GLU A 80 -2.42 -11.48 -18.66
N MET A 81 -1.92 -11.47 -17.41
CA MET A 81 -0.54 -11.20 -17.07
C MET A 81 0.15 -12.46 -16.53
N PHE A 82 1.36 -12.71 -17.03
CA PHE A 82 2.29 -13.72 -16.48
C PHE A 82 1.86 -15.20 -16.64
N GLY A 83 0.98 -15.49 -17.60
CA GLY A 83 0.73 -16.86 -18.07
C GLY A 83 -0.09 -17.73 -17.12
N HIS A 84 -1.17 -17.18 -16.57
CA HIS A 84 -2.14 -17.87 -15.70
C HIS A 84 -1.53 -18.50 -14.44
N ILE A 85 -1.52 -17.74 -13.34
CA ILE A 85 -1.04 -18.20 -12.04
C ILE A 85 -2.24 -18.31 -11.10
N ASP A 86 -2.69 -19.52 -10.80
CA ASP A 86 -3.90 -19.80 -9.99
C ASP A 86 -3.95 -19.00 -8.67
N ALA A 87 -2.81 -18.87 -8.00
CA ALA A 87 -2.71 -18.13 -6.74
C ALA A 87 -3.05 -16.63 -6.92
N HIS A 88 -2.73 -16.05 -8.07
CA HIS A 88 -3.03 -14.66 -8.40
C HIS A 88 -4.52 -14.48 -8.75
N GLU A 89 -5.06 -15.38 -9.57
CA GLU A 89 -6.44 -15.31 -10.07
C GLU A 89 -7.48 -15.53 -8.95
N ARG A 90 -7.13 -16.34 -7.94
CA ARG A 90 -7.98 -16.60 -6.78
C ARG A 90 -8.10 -15.44 -5.79
N LEU A 91 -7.28 -14.40 -5.91
CA LEU A 91 -7.37 -13.25 -5.02
C LEU A 91 -8.75 -12.58 -5.16
N SER A 92 -9.34 -12.20 -4.03
CA SER A 92 -10.49 -11.31 -4.04
C SER A 92 -10.10 -9.96 -4.66
N SER A 93 -11.06 -9.24 -5.26
CA SER A 93 -10.79 -7.90 -5.79
C SER A 93 -10.24 -6.96 -4.71
N ASN A 94 -10.73 -7.08 -3.47
CA ASN A 94 -10.29 -6.23 -2.36
C ASN A 94 -8.87 -6.56 -1.93
N SER A 95 -8.53 -7.85 -1.78
CA SER A 95 -7.18 -8.28 -1.40
C SER A 95 -6.17 -7.88 -2.46
N ALA A 96 -6.48 -8.07 -3.74
CA ALA A 96 -5.60 -7.68 -4.84
C ALA A 96 -5.37 -6.16 -4.89
N LYS A 97 -6.42 -5.35 -4.70
CA LYS A 97 -6.29 -3.89 -4.61
C LYS A 97 -5.43 -3.46 -3.44
N ALA A 98 -5.64 -4.03 -2.26
CA ALA A 98 -4.85 -3.71 -1.08
C ALA A 98 -3.37 -4.04 -1.29
N LEU A 99 -3.06 -5.22 -1.86
CA LEU A 99 -1.69 -5.65 -2.14
C LEU A 99 -1.01 -4.78 -3.21
N VAL A 100 -1.70 -4.48 -4.32
CA VAL A 100 -1.17 -3.61 -5.40
C VAL A 100 -0.93 -2.19 -4.90
N HIS A 101 -1.86 -1.66 -4.11
CA HIS A 101 -1.69 -0.34 -3.48
C HIS A 101 -0.47 -0.33 -2.56
N TRP A 102 -0.37 -1.31 -1.66
CA TRP A 102 0.76 -1.45 -0.74
C TRP A 102 2.11 -1.54 -1.48
N LEU A 103 2.18 -2.33 -2.56
CA LEU A 103 3.36 -2.41 -3.41
C LEU A 103 3.70 -1.06 -4.08
N ALA A 104 2.70 -0.36 -4.63
CA ALA A 104 2.89 0.95 -5.26
C ALA A 104 3.35 2.02 -4.26
N GLU A 105 2.95 1.90 -2.99
CA GLU A 105 3.42 2.79 -1.92
C GLU A 105 4.84 2.47 -1.45
N GLY A 106 5.38 1.29 -1.78
CA GLY A 106 6.77 0.93 -1.50
C GLY A 106 6.95 -0.34 -0.67
N ALA A 107 5.88 -1.10 -0.43
CA ALA A 107 5.90 -2.37 0.30
C ALA A 107 6.50 -2.30 1.73
N HIS A 108 6.30 -1.18 2.42
CA HIS A 108 6.69 -0.97 3.82
C HIS A 108 5.50 -0.92 4.76
#